data_AF-A0A537JIC3-F1
#
_entry.id   AF-A0A537JIC3-F1
#
_cell.length_a   1.000
_cell.length_b   1.000
_cell.length_c   1.000
_cell.angle_alpha   90.00
_cell.angle_beta   90.00
_cell.angle_gamma   90.00
#
_symmetry.space_group_name_H-M   'P 1'
#
loop_
_entity.id
_entity.type
_entity.pdbx_description
1 polymer ?
#
loop_
_entity_poly.entity_id
_entity_poly.type
_entity_poly.pdbx_seq_one_letter_code
_entity_poly.pdbx_strand_id
1 'polypeptide(L)'
;MLLRALPFQDIPVASSYEQALDYLYYLFWTRYVNEGVRAHRSINMTNLEAVHADRLALIGVRYVVARDAAYSALGGLRRVFSWGGYSVYEIANANASGYSPTKLSFAETLSDELRLMRSAHFDPRREAVVAESEREFLTLALSPLRSSKVSVLRQSLYFEAIGRGPRTLAVLPFKFSQCWRPRWIGPPGRVLRVDGALVGVLFDEAVRVRLSWSAGYAWGARCLVEDANLVPAAVDAAKALQ
;
A
#
# COMPACT_ATOMS: atom_id res chain seq x y z
N MET A 1 5.48 -7.22 -4.74
CA MET A 1 6.63 -6.35 -4.41
C MET A 1 7.60 -7.19 -3.57
N LEU A 2 8.90 -6.92 -3.55
CA LEU A 2 9.93 -7.85 -3.04
C LEU A 2 11.00 -7.01 -2.33
N LEU A 3 11.15 -6.99 -0.99
CA LEU A 3 11.82 -5.90 -0.22
C LEU A 3 13.22 -6.21 0.43
N ARG A 4 14.08 -5.21 0.79
CA ARG A 4 15.48 -5.37 1.37
C ARG A 4 15.60 -4.97 2.82
N ALA A 5 16.57 -5.63 3.43
CA ALA A 5 17.83 -4.99 3.79
C ALA A 5 19.02 -5.74 3.12
N LEU A 6 20.23 -5.14 3.17
CA LEU A 6 21.56 -5.75 2.92
C LEU A 6 22.04 -5.93 1.44
N PRO A 7 23.24 -5.43 1.06
CA PRO A 7 23.75 -5.45 -0.32
C PRO A 7 24.77 -6.56 -0.68
N PHE A 8 24.89 -7.66 0.09
CA PHE A 8 26.13 -8.48 0.06
C PHE A 8 26.06 -9.98 -0.33
N GLN A 9 24.90 -10.57 -0.67
CA GLN A 9 24.82 -12.04 -0.85
C GLN A 9 23.87 -12.57 -1.96
N ASP A 10 23.64 -11.83 -3.05
CA ASP A 10 22.85 -12.27 -4.25
C ASP A 10 21.40 -12.77 -4.02
N ILE A 11 20.88 -12.68 -2.80
CA ILE A 11 19.48 -12.96 -2.47
C ILE A 11 18.61 -11.84 -3.08
N PRO A 12 17.46 -12.14 -3.70
CA PRO A 12 16.52 -11.12 -4.16
C PRO A 12 15.82 -10.40 -3.01
N VAL A 13 15.94 -9.08 -3.02
CA VAL A 13 15.38 -8.16 -2.03
C VAL A 13 15.25 -6.74 -2.66
N ALA A 14 14.25 -5.87 -2.32
CA ALA A 14 14.21 -4.42 -2.66
C ALA A 14 14.02 -3.42 -1.48
N SER A 15 15.07 -2.73 -1.10
CA SER A 15 14.90 -1.41 -0.51
C SER A 15 14.39 -0.61 -1.68
N SER A 16 13.23 0.03 -1.55
CA SER A 16 12.89 1.12 -2.46
C SER A 16 13.92 2.22 -2.20
N TYR A 17 15.02 2.22 -2.95
CA TYR A 17 15.89 3.39 -3.07
C TYR A 17 15.14 4.41 -3.94
N GLU A 18 14.07 4.95 -3.37
CA GLU A 18 13.45 6.18 -3.83
C GLU A 18 14.26 7.31 -3.20
N GLN A 19 14.90 8.14 -4.04
CA GLN A 19 15.66 9.32 -3.59
C GLN A 19 14.78 10.37 -2.90
N ALA A 20 13.46 10.19 -2.96
CA ALA A 20 12.49 10.76 -2.06
C ALA A 20 11.31 9.78 -1.91
N LEU A 21 11.19 9.15 -0.74
CA LEU A 21 9.88 8.66 -0.29
C LEU A 21 8.93 9.86 -0.29
N ASP A 22 7.71 9.68 -0.78
CA ASP A 22 6.71 10.74 -0.65
C ASP A 22 6.23 10.81 0.80
N TYR A 23 5.64 11.95 1.16
CA TYR A 23 5.22 12.22 2.53
C TYR A 23 4.11 11.28 3.02
N LEU A 24 3.20 10.81 2.16
CA LEU A 24 2.13 9.88 2.55
C LEU A 24 2.69 8.50 2.82
N TYR A 25 3.49 7.95 1.90
CA TYR A 25 4.08 6.62 2.08
C TYR A 25 5.11 6.61 3.21
N TYR A 26 5.87 7.69 3.40
CA TYR A 26 6.75 7.86 4.56
C TYR A 26 5.97 7.83 5.89
N LEU A 27 4.81 8.51 5.97
CA LEU A 27 3.98 8.47 7.17
C LEU A 27 3.30 7.13 7.38
N PHE A 28 2.72 6.55 6.34
CA PHE A 28 2.21 5.19 6.35
C PHE A 28 3.27 4.22 6.88
N TRP A 29 4.52 4.31 6.39
CA TRP A 29 5.62 3.46 6.84
C TRP A 29 6.01 3.72 8.30
N THR A 30 6.11 4.97 8.73
CA THR A 30 6.63 5.36 10.06
C THR A 30 5.57 5.51 11.16
N ARG A 31 4.28 5.43 10.82
CA ARG A 31 3.13 5.57 11.75
C ARG A 31 2.19 4.37 11.74
N TYR A 32 2.13 3.62 10.64
CA TYR A 32 1.35 2.39 10.56
C TYR A 32 2.23 1.14 10.45
N VAL A 33 3.12 1.03 9.45
CA VAL A 33 3.93 -0.21 9.29
C VAL A 33 4.87 -0.45 10.48
N ASN A 34 5.49 0.60 11.02
CA ASN A 34 6.41 0.54 12.17
C ASN A 34 5.80 1.13 13.45
N GLU A 35 4.49 0.95 13.68
CA GLU A 35 3.89 1.36 14.95
C GLU A 35 4.52 0.61 16.14
N GLY A 36 4.63 1.29 17.28
CA GLY A 36 5.11 0.75 18.55
C GLY A 36 6.63 0.80 18.71
N VAL A 37 7.36 1.18 17.66
CA VAL A 37 8.82 1.31 17.67
C VAL A 37 9.25 2.67 17.11
N ARG A 38 10.40 3.17 17.57
CA ARG A 38 10.95 4.44 17.09
C ARG A 38 11.60 4.25 15.72
N ALA A 39 10.80 4.38 14.66
CA ALA A 39 11.29 4.35 13.29
C ALA A 39 12.48 5.32 13.09
N HIS A 40 13.67 4.79 12.78
CA HIS A 40 14.84 5.62 12.53
C HIS A 40 14.66 6.38 11.20
N ARG A 41 14.87 7.70 11.25
CA ARG A 41 14.66 8.58 10.09
C ARG A 41 15.80 8.45 9.09
N SER A 42 15.49 7.97 7.89
CA SER A 42 16.29 8.23 6.68
C SER A 42 15.34 8.45 5.51
N ILE A 43 15.46 9.60 4.83
CA ILE A 43 14.63 9.96 3.67
C ILE A 43 14.87 9.01 2.48
N ASN A 44 16.03 8.34 2.46
CA ASN A 44 16.48 7.44 1.40
C ASN A 44 16.45 5.96 1.81
N MET A 45 16.03 5.62 3.05
CA MET A 45 15.99 4.25 3.55
C MET A 45 14.80 4.03 4.50
N THR A 46 13.85 3.21 4.07
CA THR A 46 12.83 2.62 4.94
C THR A 46 13.39 1.43 5.71
N ASN A 47 13.73 1.62 6.99
CA ASN A 47 13.99 0.50 7.89
C ASN A 47 12.69 -0.18 8.30
N LEU A 48 12.72 -1.51 8.45
CA LEU A 48 11.67 -2.28 9.11
C LEU A 48 12.13 -2.59 10.54
N GLU A 49 11.60 -1.83 11.50
CA GLU A 49 11.95 -1.90 12.92
C GLU A 49 10.97 -2.79 13.71
N ALA A 50 9.75 -3.02 13.19
CA ALA A 50 8.77 -3.95 13.76
C ALA A 50 8.15 -4.83 12.67
N VAL A 51 7.93 -6.12 12.96
CA VAL A 51 7.35 -7.08 12.02
C VAL A 51 5.88 -7.34 12.35
N HIS A 52 5.01 -6.49 11.81
CA HIS A 52 3.55 -6.68 11.85
C HIS A 52 3.09 -7.34 10.54
N ALA A 53 2.81 -8.65 10.60
CA ALA A 53 2.61 -9.49 9.42
C ALA A 53 1.41 -9.07 8.54
N ASP A 54 0.32 -8.65 9.17
CA ASP A 54 -0.89 -8.08 8.58
C ASP A 54 -0.61 -6.78 7.80
N ARG A 55 0.19 -5.88 8.37
CA ARG A 55 0.53 -4.57 7.79
C ARG A 55 1.48 -4.71 6.62
N LEU A 56 2.44 -5.62 6.74
CA LEU A 56 3.32 -6.06 5.66
C LEU A 56 2.54 -6.77 4.55
N ALA A 57 1.53 -7.58 4.90
CA ALA A 57 0.65 -8.20 3.92
C ALA A 57 -0.11 -7.15 3.09
N LEU A 58 -0.62 -6.07 3.70
CA LEU A 58 -1.32 -4.97 3.01
C LEU A 58 -0.46 -4.32 1.90
N ILE A 59 0.83 -4.06 2.16
CA ILE A 59 1.78 -3.57 1.14
C ILE A 59 2.37 -4.67 0.24
N GLY A 60 1.75 -5.85 0.21
CA GLY A 60 2.12 -6.91 -0.73
C GLY A 60 3.48 -7.56 -0.45
N VAL A 61 3.99 -7.47 0.79
CA VAL A 61 5.18 -8.20 1.23
C VAL A 61 4.77 -9.62 1.56
N ARG A 62 5.30 -10.58 0.79
CA ARG A 62 5.07 -12.02 0.99
C ARG A 62 6.16 -12.70 1.83
N TYR A 63 7.39 -12.18 1.81
CA TYR A 63 8.52 -12.81 2.49
C TYR A 63 9.31 -11.79 3.31
N VAL A 64 9.70 -12.19 4.51
CA VAL A 64 10.61 -11.45 5.40
C VAL A 64 11.88 -12.28 5.58
N VAL A 65 13.04 -11.66 5.42
CA VAL A 65 14.34 -12.28 5.65
C VAL A 65 14.93 -11.72 6.95
N ALA A 66 15.28 -12.58 7.89
CA ALA A 66 15.84 -12.20 9.18
C ALA A 66 17.04 -13.07 9.56
N ARG A 67 17.96 -12.53 10.36
CA ARG A 67 19.12 -13.28 10.89
C ARG A 67 18.67 -14.13 12.08
N ASP A 68 19.07 -15.40 12.08
CA ASP A 68 18.56 -16.43 13.02
C ASP A 68 18.80 -16.08 14.50
N ALA A 69 19.91 -15.42 14.82
CA ALA A 69 20.28 -15.03 16.18
C ALA A 69 19.56 -13.76 16.69
N ALA A 70 18.88 -13.00 15.83
CA ALA A 70 18.32 -11.69 16.19
C ALA A 70 16.81 -11.72 16.48
N TYR A 71 16.10 -12.73 16.00
CA TYR A 71 14.64 -12.85 16.14
C TYR A 71 14.25 -14.28 16.48
N SER A 72 14.13 -14.56 17.79
CA SER A 72 13.61 -15.83 18.30
C SER A 72 12.12 -15.96 17.95
N ALA A 73 11.87 -16.48 16.74
CA ALA A 73 10.59 -16.61 16.07
C ALA A 73 9.83 -15.28 15.83
N LEU A 74 9.62 -14.93 14.56
CA LEU A 74 8.76 -13.82 14.15
C LEU A 74 7.27 -14.15 14.36
N GLY A 75 6.83 -14.26 15.62
CA GLY A 75 5.42 -14.25 16.02
C GLY A 75 4.50 -15.21 15.26
N GLY A 76 4.90 -16.47 15.06
CA GLY A 76 4.08 -17.47 14.37
C GLY A 76 4.15 -17.45 12.84
N LEU A 77 5.00 -16.62 12.22
CA LEU A 77 5.26 -16.71 10.78
C LEU A 77 5.91 -18.06 10.41
N ARG A 78 5.47 -18.62 9.28
CA ARG A 78 5.98 -19.89 8.76
C ARG A 78 7.36 -19.69 8.14
N ARG A 79 8.41 -20.26 8.74
CA ARG A 79 9.73 -20.35 8.08
C ARG A 79 9.63 -21.27 6.85
N VAL A 80 10.09 -20.80 5.71
CA VAL A 80 10.04 -21.52 4.42
C VAL A 80 11.41 -21.89 3.85
N PHE A 81 12.47 -21.20 4.28
CA PHE A 81 13.84 -21.44 3.86
C PHE A 81 14.81 -20.93 4.94
N SER A 82 16.02 -21.48 4.99
CA SER A 82 17.11 -21.01 5.85
C SER A 82 18.47 -21.32 5.25
N TRP A 83 19.39 -20.35 5.25
CA TRP A 83 20.74 -20.48 4.71
C TRP A 83 21.67 -19.42 5.32
N GLY A 84 22.93 -19.78 5.58
CA GLY A 84 23.98 -18.83 5.98
C GLY A 84 23.72 -18.03 7.27
N GLY A 85 22.90 -18.55 8.20
CA GLY A 85 22.48 -17.84 9.42
C GLY A 85 21.31 -16.86 9.20
N TYR A 86 20.60 -16.96 8.07
CA TYR A 86 19.36 -16.26 7.79
C TYR A 86 18.21 -17.24 7.59
N SER A 87 17.02 -16.85 8.05
CA SER A 87 15.75 -17.52 7.79
C SER A 87 14.82 -16.63 6.96
N VAL A 88 14.09 -17.25 6.04
CA VAL A 88 13.02 -16.62 5.26
C VAL A 88 11.68 -17.10 5.80
N TYR A 89 10.81 -16.14 6.10
CA TYR A 89 9.50 -16.34 6.68
C TYR A 89 8.42 -15.90 5.69
N GLU A 90 7.38 -16.71 5.48
CA GLU A 90 6.25 -16.37 4.61
C GLU A 90 5.11 -15.70 5.39
N ILE A 91 4.64 -14.58 4.86
CA ILE A 91 3.42 -13.89 5.24
C ILE A 91 2.27 -14.44 4.38
N ALA A 92 1.35 -15.14 5.03
CA ALA A 92 0.20 -15.74 4.36
C ALA A 92 -0.77 -14.68 3.80
N ASN A 93 -1.28 -14.94 2.58
CA ASN A 93 -2.26 -14.11 1.89
C ASN A 93 -1.85 -12.63 1.77
N ALA A 94 -0.60 -12.35 1.39
CA ALA A 94 -0.14 -11.00 1.06
C ALA A 94 -0.92 -10.40 -0.13
N ASN A 95 -1.07 -9.07 -0.15
CA ASN A 95 -1.72 -8.29 -1.19
C ASN A 95 -0.90 -8.29 -2.50
N ALA A 96 -0.83 -9.42 -3.19
CA ALA A 96 -0.07 -9.57 -4.43
C ALA A 96 -0.85 -9.14 -5.68
N SER A 97 -2.19 -9.09 -5.60
CA SER A 97 -3.11 -8.90 -6.74
C SER A 97 -4.26 -7.93 -6.46
N GLY A 98 -4.21 -7.20 -5.34
CA GLY A 98 -5.30 -6.36 -4.85
C GLY A 98 -6.16 -7.05 -3.80
N TYR A 99 -6.27 -6.46 -2.62
CA TYR A 99 -7.30 -6.81 -1.64
C TYR A 99 -8.65 -6.24 -2.09
N SER A 100 -9.77 -6.84 -1.67
CA SER A 100 -11.12 -6.37 -2.00
C SER A 100 -11.98 -6.22 -0.75
N PRO A 101 -11.78 -5.12 -0.01
CA PRO A 101 -12.60 -4.82 1.15
C PRO A 101 -14.04 -4.54 0.74
N THR A 102 -14.99 -5.05 1.53
CA THR A 102 -16.42 -4.83 1.35
C THR A 102 -17.00 -3.86 2.38
N LYS A 103 -16.24 -3.58 3.45
CA LYS A 103 -16.53 -2.55 4.45
C LYS A 103 -15.66 -1.32 4.15
N LEU A 104 -16.21 -0.14 4.41
CA LEU A 104 -15.49 1.12 4.33
C LEU A 104 -15.59 1.86 5.66
N SER A 105 -14.46 2.40 6.11
CA SER A 105 -14.40 3.41 7.16
C SER A 105 -13.93 4.71 6.53
N PHE A 106 -14.63 5.80 6.82
CA PHE A 106 -14.28 7.12 6.29
C PHE A 106 -13.64 7.98 7.37
N ALA A 107 -12.70 8.82 6.99
CA ALA A 107 -11.99 9.73 7.89
C ALA A 107 -11.89 11.15 7.30
N GLU A 108 -12.07 12.15 8.15
CA GLU A 108 -11.99 13.57 7.79
C GLU A 108 -10.55 14.01 7.52
N THR A 109 -9.58 13.47 8.28
CA THR A 109 -8.15 13.78 8.11
C THR A 109 -7.29 12.53 7.94
N LEU A 110 -6.10 12.71 7.36
CA LEU A 110 -5.08 11.66 7.28
C LEU A 110 -4.64 11.12 8.66
N SER A 111 -4.74 11.94 9.72
CA SER A 111 -4.49 11.48 11.08
C SER A 111 -5.55 10.50 11.56
N ASP A 112 -6.81 10.72 11.17
CA ASP A 112 -7.93 9.84 11.51
C ASP A 112 -7.88 8.57 10.67
N GLU A 113 -7.48 8.66 9.40
CA GLU A 113 -7.24 7.49 8.55
C GLU A 113 -6.24 6.54 9.21
N LEU A 114 -5.06 7.06 9.58
CA LEU A 114 -4.03 6.28 10.26
C LEU A 114 -4.49 5.77 11.63
N ARG A 115 -5.36 6.49 12.36
CA ARG A 115 -5.91 6.04 13.65
C ARG A 115 -6.91 4.88 13.48
N LEU A 116 -7.76 4.94 12.46
CA LEU A 116 -8.70 3.87 12.11
C LEU A 116 -7.94 2.60 11.70
N MET A 117 -6.91 2.74 10.87
CA MET A 117 -6.05 1.62 10.45
C MET A 117 -5.27 0.99 11.61
N ARG A 118 -4.86 1.78 12.61
CA ARG A 118 -4.19 1.30 13.83
C ARG A 118 -5.16 0.64 14.84
N SER A 119 -6.47 0.67 14.59
CA SER A 119 -7.44 0.05 15.50
C SER A 119 -7.31 -1.48 15.51
N ALA A 120 -7.52 -2.10 16.67
CA ALA A 120 -7.40 -3.56 16.85
C ALA A 120 -8.43 -4.40 16.06
N HIS A 121 -9.37 -3.75 15.38
CA HIS A 121 -10.42 -4.39 14.58
C HIS A 121 -10.26 -4.18 13.07
N PHE A 122 -9.24 -3.42 12.63
CA PHE A 122 -8.97 -3.19 11.22
C PHE A 122 -8.40 -4.46 10.56
N ASP A 123 -9.17 -5.09 9.68
CA ASP A 123 -8.69 -6.14 8.77
C ASP A 123 -8.62 -5.57 7.34
N PRO A 124 -7.41 -5.25 6.82
CA PRO A 124 -7.26 -4.65 5.48
C PRO A 124 -7.76 -5.52 4.32
N ARG A 125 -8.10 -6.79 4.56
CA ARG A 125 -8.70 -7.68 3.56
C ARG A 125 -10.21 -7.49 3.42
N ARG A 126 -10.85 -6.92 4.45
CA ARG A 126 -12.31 -6.79 4.59
C ARG A 126 -12.75 -5.34 4.68
N GLU A 127 -11.90 -4.48 5.20
CA GLU A 127 -12.13 -3.06 5.43
C GLU A 127 -11.05 -2.21 4.76
N ALA A 128 -11.47 -1.12 4.13
CA ALA A 128 -10.60 -0.05 3.64
C ALA A 128 -10.91 1.24 4.39
N VAL A 129 -9.87 2.03 4.64
CA VAL A 129 -9.99 3.38 5.17
C VAL A 129 -9.82 4.40 4.04
N VAL A 130 -10.76 5.33 3.92
CA VAL A 130 -10.82 6.29 2.79
C VAL A 130 -11.11 7.69 3.30
N ALA A 131 -10.66 8.72 2.59
CA ALA A 131 -11.03 10.10 2.89
C ALA A 131 -12.54 10.32 2.77
N GLU A 132 -13.10 11.12 3.66
CA GLU A 132 -14.53 11.52 3.68
C GLU A 132 -14.98 12.13 2.34
N SER A 133 -14.09 12.86 1.65
CA SER A 133 -14.32 13.43 0.33
C SER A 133 -14.61 12.42 -0.79
N GLU A 134 -14.30 11.14 -0.59
CA GLU A 134 -14.59 10.07 -1.56
C GLU A 134 -15.94 9.38 -1.29
N ARG A 135 -16.64 9.71 -0.19
CA ARG A 135 -17.88 9.02 0.24
C ARG A 135 -18.95 8.98 -0.85
N GLU A 136 -19.19 10.09 -1.55
CA GLU A 136 -20.21 10.18 -2.61
C GLU A 136 -20.05 9.08 -3.67
N PHE A 137 -18.81 8.80 -4.08
CA PHE A 137 -18.46 7.81 -5.10
C PHE A 137 -18.48 6.36 -4.59
N LEU A 138 -18.58 6.19 -3.27
CA LEU A 138 -18.52 4.94 -2.51
C LEU A 138 -19.83 4.67 -1.73
N THR A 139 -20.92 5.33 -2.11
CA THR A 139 -22.27 5.18 -1.53
C THR A 139 -22.90 3.80 -1.75
N LEU A 140 -22.49 3.07 -2.80
CA LEU A 140 -22.99 1.74 -3.10
C LEU A 140 -22.23 0.66 -2.32
N ALA A 141 -22.96 -0.37 -1.86
CA ALA A 141 -22.39 -1.53 -1.19
C ALA A 141 -21.34 -2.22 -2.08
N LEU A 142 -20.11 -2.34 -1.55
CA LEU A 142 -19.00 -2.96 -2.26
C LEU A 142 -19.14 -4.48 -2.30
N SER A 143 -19.01 -5.03 -3.51
CA SER A 143 -18.92 -6.45 -3.78
C SER A 143 -17.45 -6.90 -3.76
N PRO A 144 -17.15 -8.14 -3.31
CA PRO A 144 -15.79 -8.66 -3.31
C PRO A 144 -15.33 -9.05 -4.72
N LEU A 145 -14.02 -9.03 -4.94
CA LEU A 145 -13.37 -9.62 -6.11
C LEU A 145 -13.72 -11.11 -6.29
N ARG A 146 -13.97 -11.50 -7.54
CA ARG A 146 -13.97 -12.90 -8.00
C ARG A 146 -12.55 -13.34 -8.36
N SER A 147 -11.81 -12.50 -9.06
CA SER A 147 -10.45 -12.76 -9.54
C SER A 147 -9.75 -11.46 -9.90
N SER A 148 -8.44 -11.39 -9.67
CA SER A 148 -7.62 -10.25 -10.07
C SER A 148 -6.21 -10.67 -10.48
N LYS A 149 -5.58 -9.81 -11.28
CA LYS A 149 -4.21 -9.93 -11.74
C LYS A 149 -3.57 -8.55 -11.76
N VAL A 150 -2.39 -8.45 -11.17
CA VAL A 150 -1.52 -7.28 -11.25
C VAL A 150 -0.27 -7.70 -12.02
N SER A 151 0.20 -6.84 -12.91
CA SER A 151 1.54 -6.97 -13.49
C SER A 151 2.19 -5.59 -13.63
N VAL A 152 3.51 -5.54 -13.48
CA VAL A 152 4.32 -4.33 -13.61
C VAL A 152 5.18 -4.45 -14.85
N LEU A 153 5.07 -3.49 -15.77
CA LEU A 153 5.90 -3.42 -16.96
C LEU A 153 6.44 -2.00 -17.11
N ARG A 154 7.76 -1.86 -16.89
CA ARG A 154 8.45 -0.55 -16.78
C ARG A 154 7.78 0.31 -15.70
N GLN A 155 7.37 1.54 -16.03
CA GLN A 155 6.69 2.50 -15.14
C GLN A 155 5.15 2.42 -15.24
N SER A 156 4.61 1.27 -15.66
CA SER A 156 3.16 1.07 -15.78
C SER A 156 2.70 -0.16 -14.99
N LEU A 157 1.63 0.03 -14.22
CA LEU A 157 0.88 -1.03 -13.56
C LEU A 157 -0.27 -1.43 -14.51
N TYR A 158 -0.39 -2.73 -14.76
CA TYR A 158 -1.52 -3.31 -15.49
C TYR A 158 -2.35 -4.10 -14.48
N PHE A 159 -3.59 -3.66 -14.27
CA PHE A 159 -4.52 -4.28 -13.36
C PHE A 159 -5.74 -4.78 -14.15
N GLU A 160 -6.04 -6.06 -13.98
CA GLU A 160 -7.18 -6.74 -14.58
C GLU A 160 -7.94 -7.46 -13.47
N ALA A 161 -9.26 -7.26 -13.39
CA ALA A 161 -10.06 -7.86 -12.35
C ALA A 161 -11.53 -8.03 -12.73
N ILE A 162 -12.20 -8.94 -12.02
CA ILE A 162 -13.62 -9.23 -12.11
C ILE A 162 -14.17 -9.23 -10.68
N GLY A 163 -15.21 -8.44 -10.43
CA GLY A 163 -15.99 -8.39 -9.20
C GLY A 163 -17.09 -9.47 -9.15
N ARG A 164 -17.76 -9.59 -8.00
CA ARG A 164 -18.95 -10.46 -7.85
C ARG A 164 -20.29 -9.71 -7.94
N GLY A 165 -20.27 -8.40 -8.19
CA GLY A 165 -21.47 -7.57 -8.21
C GLY A 165 -21.19 -6.16 -8.77
N PRO A 166 -22.15 -5.23 -8.63
CA PRO A 166 -22.21 -4.01 -9.44
C PRO A 166 -21.10 -3.01 -9.16
N ARG A 167 -20.48 -3.03 -7.97
CA ARG A 167 -19.44 -2.10 -7.54
C ARG A 167 -18.36 -2.86 -6.80
N THR A 168 -17.10 -2.74 -7.18
CA THR A 168 -15.96 -3.42 -6.54
C THR A 168 -14.80 -2.46 -6.33
N LEU A 169 -14.25 -2.45 -5.12
CA LEU A 169 -12.98 -1.77 -4.82
C LEU A 169 -11.86 -2.82 -4.77
N ALA A 170 -10.74 -2.49 -5.39
CA ALA A 170 -9.48 -3.21 -5.25
C ALA A 170 -8.41 -2.27 -4.66
N VAL A 171 -7.83 -2.65 -3.53
CA VAL A 171 -6.72 -1.91 -2.88
C VAL A 171 -5.41 -2.56 -3.27
N LEU A 172 -4.62 -1.87 -4.09
CA LEU A 172 -3.37 -2.39 -4.66
C LEU A 172 -2.17 -2.00 -3.77
N PRO A 173 -1.11 -2.83 -3.69
CA PRO A 173 0.07 -2.60 -2.85
C PRO A 173 1.04 -1.57 -3.47
N PHE A 174 0.52 -0.49 -4.05
CA PHE A 174 1.31 0.56 -4.69
C PHE A 174 0.94 1.91 -4.10
N LYS A 175 1.97 2.73 -3.91
CA LYS A 175 1.91 4.14 -3.54
C LYS A 175 0.95 4.93 -4.43
N PHE A 176 0.00 5.63 -3.81
CA PHE A 176 -0.88 6.59 -4.48
C PHE A 176 -0.10 7.85 -4.90
N SER A 177 -0.57 8.49 -5.96
CA SER A 177 -0.11 9.78 -6.47
C SER A 177 -1.14 10.29 -7.49
N GLN A 178 -1.41 11.59 -7.51
CA GLN A 178 -2.25 12.24 -8.51
C GLN A 178 -1.62 12.17 -9.93
N CYS A 179 -0.34 11.81 -10.02
CA CYS A 179 0.36 11.56 -11.29
C CYS A 179 0.13 10.17 -11.88
N TRP A 180 -0.68 9.31 -11.25
CA TRP A 180 -1.22 8.12 -11.91
C TRP A 180 -2.21 8.51 -13.01
N ARG A 181 -1.89 8.13 -14.25
CA ARG A 181 -2.77 8.31 -15.41
C ARG A 181 -3.42 6.98 -15.79
N PRO A 182 -4.71 6.75 -15.44
CA PRO A 182 -5.41 5.53 -15.82
C PRO A 182 -5.82 5.56 -17.29
N ARG A 183 -5.52 4.47 -18.02
CA ARG A 183 -6.09 4.17 -19.33
C ARG A 183 -6.93 2.91 -19.23
N TRP A 184 -8.24 3.09 -19.21
CA TRP A 184 -9.24 2.02 -19.13
C TRP A 184 -9.41 1.31 -20.48
N ILE A 185 -9.69 0.01 -20.45
CA ILE A 185 -9.99 -0.83 -21.61
C ILE A 185 -11.36 -1.48 -21.40
N GLY A 186 -12.40 -0.68 -21.60
CA GLY A 186 -13.79 -1.00 -21.25
C GLY A 186 -14.45 0.20 -20.55
N PRO A 187 -15.50 -0.02 -19.73
CA PRO A 187 -16.09 1.01 -18.90
C PRO A 187 -15.03 1.73 -18.02
N PRO A 188 -15.13 3.06 -17.86
CA PRO A 188 -14.21 3.79 -16.99
C PRO A 188 -14.55 3.55 -15.51
N GLY A 189 -13.53 3.26 -14.70
CA GLY A 189 -13.61 3.29 -13.25
C GLY A 189 -13.00 4.57 -12.66
N ARG A 190 -12.71 4.53 -11.36
CA ARG A 190 -12.02 5.59 -10.60
C ARG A 190 -10.74 5.04 -9.98
N VAL A 191 -9.70 5.88 -9.95
CA VAL A 191 -8.50 5.66 -9.13
C VAL A 191 -8.57 6.66 -7.97
N LEU A 192 -8.34 6.18 -6.75
CA LEU A 192 -8.45 6.98 -5.53
C LEU A 192 -7.39 6.55 -4.51
N ARG A 193 -7.19 7.38 -3.48
CA ARG A 193 -6.31 7.07 -2.35
C ARG A 193 -7.07 6.27 -1.30
N VAL A 194 -6.48 5.17 -0.84
CA VAL A 194 -7.04 4.26 0.16
C VAL A 194 -5.94 3.89 1.16
N ASP A 195 -6.31 3.57 2.40
CA ASP A 195 -5.42 3.11 3.46
C ASP A 195 -4.20 4.05 3.65
N GLY A 196 -4.47 5.36 3.76
CA GLY A 196 -3.46 6.41 3.91
C GLY A 196 -2.69 6.74 2.63
N ALA A 197 -2.08 5.74 1.99
CA ALA A 197 -1.08 5.94 0.94
C ALA A 197 -1.16 4.94 -0.24
N LEU A 198 -2.19 4.11 -0.34
CA LEU A 198 -2.30 3.06 -1.36
C LEU A 198 -3.28 3.41 -2.49
N VAL A 199 -3.07 2.78 -3.65
CA VAL A 199 -3.92 2.91 -4.84
C VAL A 199 -5.18 2.05 -4.69
N GLY A 200 -6.33 2.70 -4.54
CA GLY A 200 -7.63 2.10 -4.78
C GLY A 200 -8.02 2.17 -6.26
N VAL A 201 -8.55 1.08 -6.80
CA VAL A 201 -9.20 1.01 -8.11
C VAL A 201 -10.66 0.60 -7.89
N LEU A 202 -11.58 1.52 -8.15
CA LEU A 202 -13.02 1.35 -8.03
C LEU A 202 -13.62 1.17 -9.42
N PHE A 203 -14.39 0.09 -9.62
CA PHE A 203 -14.93 -0.27 -10.92
C PHE A 203 -16.23 -1.07 -10.79
N ASP A 204 -16.94 -1.20 -11.90
CA ASP A 204 -18.22 -1.89 -11.99
C ASP A 204 -18.04 -3.20 -12.78
N GLU A 205 -18.46 -4.33 -12.21
CA GLU A 205 -18.34 -5.71 -12.72
C GLU A 205 -16.94 -6.22 -13.13
N ALA A 206 -16.27 -5.59 -14.09
CA ALA A 206 -14.95 -5.97 -14.59
C ALA A 206 -14.11 -4.77 -15.02
N VAL A 207 -12.80 -4.87 -14.82
CA VAL A 207 -11.83 -3.82 -15.16
C VAL A 207 -10.63 -4.41 -15.88
N ARG A 208 -10.15 -3.66 -16.87
CA ARG A 208 -8.78 -3.72 -17.35
C ARG A 208 -8.25 -2.30 -17.46
N VAL A 209 -7.24 -1.96 -16.69
CA VAL A 209 -6.69 -0.61 -16.62
C VAL A 209 -5.17 -0.64 -16.62
N ARG A 210 -4.57 0.23 -17.42
CA ARG A 210 -3.14 0.56 -17.35
C ARG A 210 -2.99 1.86 -16.59
N LEU A 211 -2.41 1.80 -15.39
CA LEU A 211 -1.98 2.98 -14.64
C LEU A 211 -0.55 3.30 -15.07
N SER A 212 -0.33 4.44 -15.71
CA SER A 212 1.02 4.91 -16.04
C SER A 212 1.36 6.08 -15.12
N TRP A 213 2.48 5.99 -14.40
CA TRP A 213 2.96 7.14 -13.64
C TRP A 213 3.64 8.11 -14.60
N SER A 214 3.29 9.39 -14.52
CA SER A 214 3.89 10.43 -15.36
C SER A 214 3.86 11.79 -14.67
N ALA A 215 5.01 12.18 -14.12
CA ALA A 215 5.30 13.55 -13.74
C ALA A 215 6.42 14.09 -14.64
N GLY A 216 6.26 15.31 -15.15
CA GLY A 216 7.17 15.89 -16.14
C GLY A 216 6.77 17.30 -16.55
N TYR A 217 7.54 17.89 -17.48
CA TYR A 217 7.38 19.29 -17.89
C TYR A 217 5.98 19.64 -18.43
N ALA A 218 5.60 20.91 -18.32
CA ALA A 218 4.27 21.45 -18.61
C ALA A 218 3.14 20.75 -17.79
N TRP A 219 2.13 20.19 -18.44
CA TRP A 219 0.91 19.65 -17.80
C TRP A 219 1.16 18.55 -16.76
N GLY A 220 2.32 17.88 -16.82
CA GLY A 220 2.75 16.89 -15.83
C GLY A 220 3.15 17.49 -14.46
N ALA A 221 3.39 18.80 -14.36
CA ALA A 221 3.73 19.45 -13.10
C ALA A 221 2.51 19.62 -12.18
N ARG A 222 1.29 19.74 -12.75
CA ARG A 222 0.07 20.00 -11.96
C ARG A 222 -0.24 18.87 -10.97
N CYS A 223 -0.03 17.61 -11.34
CA CYS A 223 -0.26 16.50 -10.42
C CYS A 223 0.77 16.46 -9.26
N LEU A 224 1.98 16.96 -9.47
CA LEU A 224 2.96 17.14 -8.38
C LEU A 224 2.54 18.24 -7.42
N VAL A 225 1.88 19.30 -7.90
CA VAL A 225 1.27 20.34 -7.03
C VAL A 225 0.09 19.75 -6.25
N GLU A 226 -0.74 18.93 -6.89
CA GLU A 226 -1.86 18.25 -6.23
C GLU A 226 -1.38 17.23 -5.18
N ASP A 227 -0.27 16.51 -5.42
CA ASP A 227 0.41 15.68 -4.40
C ASP A 227 1.05 16.56 -3.30
N ALA A 228 1.66 17.70 -3.64
CA ALA A 228 2.27 18.63 -2.67
C ALA A 228 1.24 19.27 -1.74
N ASN A 229 0.00 19.47 -2.20
CA ASN A 229 -1.11 19.96 -1.36
C ASN A 229 -1.51 18.97 -0.25
N LEU A 230 -1.05 17.72 -0.29
CA LEU A 230 -1.25 16.73 0.78
C LEU A 230 -0.19 16.85 1.89
N VAL A 231 0.90 17.61 1.67
CA VAL A 231 2.01 17.76 2.63
C VAL A 231 1.59 18.44 3.95
N PRO A 232 0.72 19.48 3.99
CA PRO A 232 0.26 20.04 5.27
C PRO A 232 -0.48 19.00 6.13
N ALA A 233 -1.44 18.27 5.55
CA ALA A 233 -2.17 17.20 6.25
C ALA A 233 -1.24 16.07 6.72
N ALA A 234 -0.21 15.75 5.93
CA ALA A 234 0.87 14.85 6.30
C ALA A 234 1.66 15.38 7.52
N VAL A 235 2.10 16.64 7.49
CA VAL A 235 2.83 17.28 8.61
C VAL A 235 2.00 17.30 9.89
N ASP A 236 0.70 17.54 9.81
CA ASP A 236 -0.16 17.57 11.00
C ASP A 236 -0.46 16.17 11.55
N ALA A 237 -0.70 15.18 10.69
CA ALA A 237 -0.74 13.77 11.10
C ALA A 237 0.59 13.30 11.73
N ALA A 238 1.74 13.80 11.25
CA ALA A 238 3.05 13.50 11.81
C ALA A 238 3.26 14.02 13.24
N LYS A 239 2.56 15.10 13.61
CA LYS A 239 2.54 15.70 14.97
C LYS A 239 1.51 15.03 15.86
N ALA A 240 0.30 14.78 15.35
CA ALA A 240 -0.82 14.21 16.10
C ALA A 240 -0.62 12.73 16.50
N LEU A 241 0.31 12.03 15.86
CA LEU A 241 0.62 10.61 16.07
C LEU A 241 2.04 10.40 16.62
N GLN A 242 2.52 11.31 17.47
CA GLN A 242 3.73 11.15 18.28
C GLN A 242 3.42 10.44 19.60
#